data_AF-A0A359CLP9-F1
#
_entry.id   AF-A0A359CLP9-F1
#
_cell.length_a   1.000
_cell.length_b   1.000
_cell.length_c   1.000
_cell.angle_alpha   90.00
_cell.angle_beta   90.00
_cell.angle_gamma   90.00
#
_symmetry.space_group_name_H-M   'P 1'
#
loop_
_entity.id
_entity.type
_entity.pdbx_description
1 polymer ?
#
loop_
_entity_poly.entity_id
_entity_poly.type
_entity_poly.pdbx_seq_one_letter_code
_entity_poly.pdbx_strand_id
1 'polypeptide(L)'
;LIVNQLLSNEPVWFACDVGKQMDKEKGIMDNHLFNYESVLNTNLGMSKGNKINYRQICPTHAMLFTGVNIINEKPNKYKVENSWGDKNGEKGFFIMSDEWFDEYMIEGIVNKKYIPDEIKVLFDQEPIKLPPWDVLSSLMK
;
A
#
# COMPACT_ATOMS: atom_id res chain seq x y z
N LEU A 1 -7.89 10.32 3.40
CA LEU A 1 -9.02 9.37 3.26
C LEU A 1 -8.86 8.16 4.16
N ILE A 2 -7.84 7.32 3.95
CA ILE A 2 -7.59 6.10 4.74
C ILE A 2 -7.48 6.39 6.24
N VAL A 3 -6.64 7.36 6.61
CA VAL A 3 -6.46 7.75 8.02
C VAL A 3 -7.79 8.15 8.68
N ASN A 4 -8.64 8.93 8.01
CA ASN A 4 -9.94 9.35 8.56
C ASN A 4 -10.86 8.15 8.86
N GLN A 5 -10.86 7.14 7.98
CA GLN A 5 -11.62 5.91 8.18
C GLN A 5 -11.06 5.07 9.33
N LEU A 6 -9.73 4.92 9.40
CA LEU A 6 -9.06 4.21 10.50
C LEU A 6 -9.30 4.90 11.86
N LEU A 7 -9.26 6.23 11.90
CA LEU A 7 -9.59 7.00 13.11
C LEU A 7 -11.06 6.87 13.53
N SER A 8 -11.92 6.40 12.63
CA SER A 8 -13.32 6.06 12.92
C SER A 8 -13.52 4.58 13.31
N ASN A 9 -12.44 3.84 13.59
CA ASN A 9 -12.45 2.40 13.87
C ASN A 9 -13.03 1.54 12.73
N GLU A 10 -12.92 2.01 11.49
CA GLU A 10 -13.30 1.26 10.31
C GLU A 10 -12.04 0.74 9.60
N PRO A 11 -11.82 -0.58 9.51
CA PRO A 11 -10.71 -1.13 8.77
C PRO A 11 -10.74 -0.73 7.28
N VAL A 12 -9.58 -0.72 6.64
CA VAL A 12 -9.45 -0.31 5.23
C VAL A 12 -8.79 -1.44 4.45
N TRP A 13 -9.52 -2.00 3.48
CA TRP A 13 -8.92 -2.91 2.50
C TRP A 13 -7.95 -2.12 1.62
N PHE A 14 -6.81 -2.71 1.31
CA PHE A 14 -5.85 -2.11 0.40
C PHE A 14 -5.07 -3.17 -0.38
N ALA A 15 -4.49 -2.73 -1.50
CA ALA A 15 -3.61 -3.51 -2.34
C ALA A 15 -2.27 -2.82 -2.54
N CYS A 16 -1.21 -3.62 -2.58
CA CYS A 16 0.16 -3.15 -2.70
C CYS A 16 1.04 -4.17 -3.42
N ASP A 17 2.28 -3.79 -3.71
CA ASP A 17 3.33 -4.74 -4.07
C ASP A 17 4.03 -5.28 -2.81
N VAL A 18 3.45 -6.29 -2.17
CA VAL A 18 3.89 -6.78 -0.84
C VAL A 18 5.30 -7.36 -0.85
N GLY A 19 5.83 -7.77 -2.01
CA GLY A 19 7.15 -8.40 -2.13
C GLY A 19 8.32 -7.41 -2.03
N LYS A 20 8.06 -6.10 -2.01
CA LYS A 20 9.10 -5.07 -1.98
C LYS A 20 9.45 -4.71 -0.54
N GLN A 21 10.75 -4.66 -0.23
CA GLN A 21 11.26 -4.12 1.04
C GLN A 21 10.48 -4.64 2.27
N MET A 22 10.27 -5.97 2.32
CA MET A 22 9.42 -6.64 3.30
C MET A 22 10.12 -7.88 3.89
N ASP A 23 10.05 -8.04 5.21
CA ASP A 23 10.46 -9.25 5.94
C ASP A 23 9.21 -9.95 6.46
N LYS A 24 8.94 -11.13 5.89
CA LYS A 24 7.73 -11.91 6.14
C LYS A 24 7.71 -12.49 7.55
N GLU A 25 8.85 -12.93 8.06
CA GLU A 25 8.94 -13.56 9.37
C GLU A 25 8.74 -12.52 10.47
N LYS A 26 9.37 -11.35 10.34
CA LYS A 26 9.26 -10.26 11.31
C LYS A 26 8.01 -9.42 11.14
N GLY A 27 7.34 -9.49 10.00
CA GLY A 27 6.14 -8.70 9.73
C GLY A 27 6.46 -7.23 9.48
N ILE A 28 7.59 -6.91 8.85
CA ILE A 28 8.05 -5.53 8.66
C ILE A 28 7.97 -5.16 7.19
N MET A 29 7.36 -4.02 6.88
CA MET A 29 7.29 -3.43 5.54
C MET A 29 7.85 -2.01 5.65
N ASP A 30 9.11 -1.82 5.22
CA ASP A 30 9.84 -0.57 5.43
C ASP A 30 10.82 -0.33 4.29
N ASN A 31 10.78 0.86 3.66
CA ASN A 31 11.64 1.21 2.51
C ASN A 31 13.14 1.06 2.75
N HIS A 32 13.56 1.13 4.01
CA HIS A 32 14.95 1.06 4.43
C HIS A 32 15.31 -0.28 5.07
N LEU A 33 14.47 -1.30 4.91
CA LEU A 33 14.69 -2.62 5.50
C LEU A 33 15.95 -3.31 4.94
N PHE A 34 16.20 -3.17 3.63
CA PHE A 34 17.38 -3.72 2.97
C PHE A 34 18.17 -2.63 2.24
N ASN A 35 19.46 -2.52 2.59
CA ASN A 35 20.39 -1.57 2.00
C ASN A 35 21.05 -2.13 0.71
N TYR A 36 20.25 -2.39 -0.32
CA TYR A 36 20.73 -2.95 -1.59
C TYR A 36 21.71 -2.04 -2.32
N GLU A 37 21.46 -0.73 -2.32
CA GLU A 37 22.28 0.25 -3.04
C GLU A 37 23.73 0.25 -2.54
N SER A 38 23.93 0.19 -1.22
CA SER A 38 25.27 0.11 -0.64
C SER A 38 25.97 -1.21 -0.95
N VAL A 39 25.24 -2.32 -0.95
CA VAL A 39 25.83 -3.65 -1.20
C VAL A 39 26.21 -3.82 -2.67
N LEU A 40 25.36 -3.34 -3.57
CA LEU A 40 25.56 -3.45 -5.02
C LEU A 40 26.38 -2.29 -5.61
N ASN A 41 26.66 -1.26 -4.80
CA ASN A 41 27.32 -0.02 -5.23
C ASN A 41 26.65 0.61 -6.46
N THR A 42 25.31 0.70 -6.44
CA THR A 42 24.51 1.23 -7.55
C THR A 42 23.25 1.92 -7.04
N ASN A 43 22.73 2.88 -7.81
CA ASN A 43 21.49 3.60 -7.50
C ASN A 43 20.30 2.89 -8.16
N LEU A 44 19.28 2.55 -7.38
CA LEU A 44 18.07 1.83 -7.81
C LEU A 44 16.83 2.74 -7.84
N GLY A 45 17.03 4.05 -7.69
CA GLY A 45 16.00 5.07 -7.62
C GLY A 45 15.16 5.16 -8.90
N MET A 46 13.85 5.10 -8.72
CA MET A 46 12.85 5.32 -9.78
C MET A 46 11.63 5.99 -9.14
N SER A 47 10.98 6.92 -9.86
CA SER A 47 9.68 7.44 -9.43
C SER A 47 8.63 6.32 -9.44
N LYS A 48 7.63 6.42 -8.56
CA LYS A 48 6.51 5.45 -8.51
C LYS A 48 5.81 5.28 -9.86
N GLY A 49 5.59 6.38 -10.58
CA GLY A 49 5.02 6.36 -11.93
C GLY A 49 5.87 5.55 -12.92
N ASN A 50 7.20 5.73 -12.90
CA ASN A 50 8.11 4.93 -13.73
C ASN A 50 8.13 3.47 -13.28
N LYS A 51 8.09 3.19 -11.97
CA LYS A 51 8.00 1.82 -11.45
C LYS A 51 6.76 1.11 -11.99
N ILE A 52 5.60 1.78 -12.05
CA ILE A 52 4.37 1.20 -12.63
C ILE A 52 4.50 1.04 -14.15
N ASN A 53 4.91 2.09 -14.87
CA ASN A 53 5.02 2.09 -16.34
C ASN A 53 5.98 1.01 -16.86
N TYR A 54 7.09 0.79 -16.16
CA TYR A 54 8.09 -0.22 -16.49
C TYR A 54 7.86 -1.56 -15.77
N ARG A 55 6.69 -1.76 -15.15
CA ARG A 55 6.27 -3.01 -14.49
C ARG A 55 7.20 -3.48 -13.36
N GLN A 56 7.91 -2.55 -12.73
CA GLN A 56 8.77 -2.82 -11.58
C GLN A 56 7.96 -2.97 -10.28
N ILE A 57 6.78 -2.35 -10.21
CA ILE A 57 5.78 -2.60 -9.17
C ILE A 57 4.41 -2.84 -9.79
N CYS A 58 3.62 -3.72 -9.17
CA CYS A 58 2.21 -3.95 -9.48
C CYS A 58 1.47 -4.37 -8.20
N PRO A 59 0.13 -4.22 -8.13
CA PRO A 59 -0.59 -4.75 -6.99
C PRO A 59 -0.54 -6.29 -7.04
N THR A 60 0.19 -6.88 -6.10
CA THR A 60 0.44 -8.34 -6.02
C THR A 60 -0.36 -9.01 -4.91
N HIS A 61 -0.76 -8.25 -3.89
CA HIS A 61 -1.48 -8.80 -2.73
C HIS A 61 -2.38 -7.76 -2.08
N ALA A 62 -3.46 -8.25 -1.47
CA ALA A 62 -4.43 -7.45 -0.74
C ALA A 62 -4.43 -7.79 0.75
N MET A 63 -4.54 -6.77 1.59
CA MET A 63 -4.49 -6.87 3.06
C MET A 63 -5.44 -5.85 3.69
N LEU A 64 -5.47 -5.78 5.03
CA LEU A 64 -6.36 -4.90 5.77
C LEU A 64 -5.58 -3.99 6.72
N PHE A 65 -5.76 -2.67 6.61
CA PHE A 65 -5.31 -1.75 7.64
C PHE A 65 -6.28 -1.83 8.83
N THR A 66 -5.73 -2.05 10.02
CA THR A 66 -6.48 -2.19 11.28
C THR A 66 -6.08 -1.16 12.34
N GLY A 67 -5.09 -0.31 12.03
CA GLY A 67 -4.67 0.76 12.90
C GLY A 67 -3.63 1.66 12.25
N VAL A 68 -3.46 2.84 12.82
CA VAL A 68 -2.47 3.83 12.39
C VAL A 68 -1.85 4.47 13.63
N ASN A 69 -0.55 4.70 13.60
CA ASN A 69 0.15 5.48 14.62
C ASN A 69 0.33 6.91 14.13
N ILE A 70 -0.11 7.88 14.93
CA ILE A 70 -0.04 9.31 14.61
C ILE A 70 0.99 9.98 15.52
N ILE A 71 1.93 10.71 14.93
CA ILE A 71 2.89 11.57 15.63
C ILE A 71 2.82 12.95 15.01
N ASN A 72 2.63 13.99 15.84
CA ASN A 72 2.51 15.39 15.37
C ASN A 72 1.46 15.52 14.24
N GLU A 73 0.28 14.92 14.44
CA GLU A 73 -0.85 14.92 13.50
C GLU A 73 -0.60 14.21 12.15
N LYS A 74 0.54 13.52 12.00
CA LYS A 74 0.87 12.77 10.78
C LYS A 74 1.00 11.27 11.06
N PRO A 75 0.55 10.40 10.13
CA PRO A 75 0.86 8.98 10.21
C PRO A 75 2.38 8.77 10.10
N ASN A 76 2.91 7.80 10.83
CA ASN A 76 4.27 7.32 10.59
C ASN A 76 4.37 5.80 10.38
N LYS A 77 3.36 5.04 10.83
CA LYS A 77 3.24 3.61 10.55
C LYS A 77 1.79 3.13 10.67
N TYR A 78 1.50 2.06 9.94
CA TYR A 78 0.21 1.40 9.89
C TYR A 78 0.31 -0.02 10.44
N LYS A 79 -0.75 -0.45 11.13
CA LYS A 79 -0.95 -1.83 11.54
C LYS A 79 -1.72 -2.55 10.43
N VAL A 80 -1.16 -3.65 9.94
CA VAL A 80 -1.68 -4.41 8.80
C VAL A 80 -2.04 -5.81 9.27
N GLU A 81 -3.25 -6.25 9.02
CA GLU A 81 -3.66 -7.64 9.13
C GLU A 81 -3.43 -8.35 7.79
N ASN A 82 -2.71 -9.46 7.84
CA ASN A 82 -2.41 -10.28 6.68
C ASN A 82 -3.14 -11.63 6.76
N SER A 83 -3.20 -12.36 5.65
CA SER A 83 -3.95 -13.61 5.48
C SER A 83 -3.06 -14.85 5.39
N TRP A 84 -1.79 -14.76 5.81
CA TRP A 84 -0.81 -15.86 5.73
C TRP A 84 -0.66 -16.66 7.03
N GLY A 85 -1.71 -16.70 7.85
CA GLY A 85 -1.70 -17.39 9.15
C GLY A 85 -0.92 -16.64 10.24
N ASP A 86 -0.87 -17.24 11.43
CA ASP A 86 -0.36 -16.62 12.65
C ASP A 86 1.17 -16.72 12.84
N LYS A 87 1.84 -17.53 12.02
CA LYS A 87 3.30 -17.74 12.10
C LYS A 87 4.14 -16.59 11.54
N ASN A 88 3.55 -15.74 10.70
CA ASN A 88 4.25 -14.64 10.04
C ASN A 88 3.96 -13.33 10.76
N GLY A 89 4.99 -12.52 10.98
CA GLY A 89 4.89 -11.29 11.76
C GLY A 89 4.45 -11.55 13.20
N GLU A 90 3.75 -10.59 13.78
CA GLU A 90 3.19 -10.73 15.13
C GLU A 90 1.77 -11.29 15.02
N LYS A 91 1.64 -12.62 15.08
CA LYS A 91 0.34 -13.33 14.99
C LYS A 91 -0.45 -12.98 13.72
N GLY A 92 0.23 -12.91 12.58
CA GLY A 92 -0.37 -12.57 11.28
C GLY A 92 -0.44 -11.06 11.02
N PHE A 93 -0.01 -10.21 11.95
CA PHE A 93 0.05 -8.77 11.78
C PHE A 93 1.43 -8.28 11.36
N PHE A 94 1.40 -7.27 10.50
CA PHE A 94 2.56 -6.58 9.96
C PHE A 94 2.52 -5.10 10.40
N ILE A 95 3.68 -4.47 10.41
CA ILE A 95 3.85 -3.02 10.56
C ILE A 95 4.42 -2.47 9.25
N MET A 96 3.78 -1.42 8.75
CA MET A 96 4.16 -0.75 7.51
C MET A 96 4.55 0.70 7.81
N SER A 97 5.72 1.15 7.37
CA SER A 97 6.10 2.56 7.47
C SER A 97 5.31 3.43 6.49
N ASP A 98 5.15 4.71 6.81
CA ASP A 98 4.46 5.67 5.93
C ASP A 98 5.18 5.85 4.59
N GLU A 99 6.52 5.78 4.59
CA GLU A 99 7.31 5.82 3.36
C GLU A 99 7.08 4.57 2.48
N TRP A 100 6.91 3.39 3.09
CA TRP A 100 6.56 2.17 2.35
C TRP A 100 5.18 2.25 1.72
N PHE A 101 4.22 2.81 2.46
CA PHE A 101 2.90 3.12 1.94
C PHE A 101 3.00 3.99 0.69
N ASP A 102 3.77 5.08 0.74
CA ASP A 102 3.93 6.00 -0.38
C ASP A 102 4.55 5.33 -1.62
N GLU A 103 5.52 4.42 -1.45
CA GLU A 103 6.21 3.79 -2.58
C GLU A 103 5.45 2.62 -3.21
N TYR A 104 4.75 1.81 -2.41
CA TYR A 104 4.29 0.49 -2.84
C TYR A 104 2.78 0.24 -2.70
N MET A 105 2.02 1.12 -2.04
CA MET A 105 0.55 1.04 -2.02
C MET A 105 -0.01 1.48 -3.38
N ILE A 106 -0.97 0.72 -3.94
CA ILE A 106 -1.57 1.03 -5.25
C ILE A 106 -3.04 1.41 -5.11
N GLU A 107 -3.81 0.65 -4.33
CA GLU A 107 -5.26 0.85 -4.19
C GLU A 107 -5.70 0.76 -2.73
N GLY A 108 -6.73 1.52 -2.38
CA GLY A 108 -7.39 1.44 -1.08
C GLY A 108 -8.89 1.69 -1.23
N ILE A 109 -9.70 0.94 -0.48
CA ILE A 109 -11.15 1.08 -0.50
C ILE A 109 -11.61 1.83 0.75
N VAL A 110 -12.18 3.01 0.53
CA VAL A 110 -12.73 3.85 1.58
C VAL A 110 -14.23 4.04 1.40
N ASN A 111 -14.95 4.21 2.51
CA ASN A 111 -16.36 4.55 2.50
C ASN A 111 -16.56 5.94 1.86
N LYS A 112 -17.56 6.04 0.97
CA LYS A 112 -17.90 7.28 0.26
C LYS A 112 -18.14 8.47 1.19
N LYS A 113 -18.55 8.24 2.45
CA LYS A 113 -18.75 9.31 3.45
C LYS A 113 -17.47 10.08 3.80
N TYR A 114 -16.29 9.46 3.62
CA TYR A 114 -14.98 10.11 3.87
C TYR A 114 -14.44 10.85 2.65
N ILE A 115 -15.05 10.67 1.47
CA ILE A 115 -14.59 11.26 0.21
C ILE A 115 -15.17 12.69 0.13
N PRO A 116 -14.34 13.71 -0.10
CA PRO A 116 -14.79 15.07 -0.39
C PRO A 116 -15.67 15.14 -1.64
N ASP A 117 -16.63 16.07 -1.68
CA ASP A 117 -17.59 16.17 -2.78
C ASP A 117 -16.91 16.51 -4.12
N GLU A 118 -15.81 17.26 -4.09
CA GLU A 118 -14.97 17.57 -5.26
C GLU A 118 -14.29 16.36 -5.90
N ILE A 119 -14.17 15.23 -5.17
CA ILE A 119 -13.70 13.96 -5.72
C ILE A 119 -14.88 13.09 -6.16
N LYS A 120 -16.03 13.17 -5.48
CA LYS A 120 -17.21 12.37 -5.83
C LYS A 120 -17.73 12.65 -7.24
N VAL A 121 -17.58 13.89 -7.73
CA VAL A 121 -17.95 14.26 -9.11
C VAL A 121 -17.18 13.45 -10.17
N LEU A 122 -16.03 12.87 -9.83
CA LEU A 122 -15.27 12.01 -10.75
C LEU A 122 -15.99 10.68 -11.02
N PHE A 123 -16.91 10.23 -10.16
CA PHE A 123 -17.67 8.99 -10.38
C PHE A 123 -18.70 9.10 -11.51
N ASP A 124 -19.09 10.31 -11.89
CA ASP A 124 -20.07 10.55 -12.95
C ASP A 124 -19.40 10.73 -14.34
N GLN A 125 -18.08 10.70 -14.40
CA GLN A 125 -17.32 10.85 -15.65
C GLN A 125 -17.26 9.53 -16.43
N GLU A 126 -17.08 9.62 -17.75
CA GLU A 126 -16.81 8.43 -18.56
C GLU A 126 -15.46 7.81 -18.14
N PRO A 127 -15.43 6.52 -17.75
CA PRO A 127 -14.20 5.89 -17.28
C PRO A 127 -13.19 5.73 -18.42
N ILE A 128 -11.92 6.00 -18.12
CA ILE A 128 -10.82 5.71 -19.04
C ILE A 128 -10.69 4.20 -19.19
N LYS A 129 -10.87 3.71 -20.42
CA LYS A 129 -10.73 2.28 -20.73
C LYS A 129 -9.25 1.93 -20.82
N LEU A 130 -8.78 1.12 -19.86
CA LEU A 130 -7.43 0.57 -19.86
C LEU A 130 -7.38 -0.76 -20.62
N PRO A 131 -6.23 -1.12 -21.23
CA PRO A 131 -6.08 -2.41 -21.87
C PRO A 131 -6.12 -3.56 -20.85
N PRO A 132 -6.52 -4.79 -21.24
CA PRO A 132 -6.58 -5.94 -20.32
C PRO A 132 -5.26 -6.37 -19.68
N TRP A 133 -4.12 -5.87 -20.18
CA TRP A 133 -2.78 -6.15 -19.66
C TRP A 133 -2.18 -4.99 -18.86
N ASP A 134 -2.99 -3.98 -18.54
CA ASP A 134 -2.59 -2.87 -17.68
C ASP A 134 -2.16 -3.38 -16.29
N VAL A 135 -1.20 -2.70 -15.66
CA VAL A 135 -0.71 -3.08 -14.32
C VAL A 135 -1.82 -3.05 -13.28
N LEU A 136 -2.78 -2.12 -13.40
CA LEU A 136 -3.91 -2.01 -12.49
C LEU A 136 -4.89 -3.19 -12.59
N SER A 137 -4.80 -4.01 -13.66
CA SER A 137 -5.62 -5.23 -13.77
C SER A 137 -5.06 -6.44 -13.00
N SER A 138 -3.89 -6.31 -12.37
CA SER A 138 -3.13 -7.48 -11.89
C SER A 138 -3.84 -8.28 -10.79
N LEU A 139 -4.65 -7.64 -9.94
CA LEU A 139 -5.41 -8.32 -8.88
C LEU A 139 -6.75 -8.91 -9.35
N MET A 140 -7.17 -8.63 -10.57
CA MET A 140 -8.42 -9.16 -11.13
C MET A 140 -8.24 -10.52 -11.84
N LYS A 141 -7.04 -11.11 -11.76
CA LYS A 141 -6.70 -12.41 -12.35
C LYS A 141 -6.74 -13.51 -11.32
#